data_AF-A0A1F3SZP5-F1
#
_entry.id   AF-A0A1F3SZP5-F1
#
_cell.length_a   1.000
_cell.length_b   1.000
_cell.length_c   1.000
_cell.angle_alpha   90.00
_cell.angle_beta   90.00
_cell.angle_gamma   90.00
#
_symmetry.space_group_name_H-M   'P 1'
#
loop_
_entity.id
_entity.type
_entity.pdbx_description
1 polymer ?
#
loop_
_entity_poly.entity_id
_entity_poly.type
_entity_poly.pdbx_seq_one_letter_code
_entity_poly.pdbx_strand_id
1 'polypeptide(L)'
;MGVSVFETKEAIARLISLELLEDHEGQLKRTEFNVSALSDVPAAALREHAKQILNKGIEALEEQDQSDRDMTSITMAIDPALLPEAKKIILQFRRKLCKFLENGVRTEVYVFSPSLFRLTNKLEKKI
;
A
#
# COMPACT_ATOMS: atom_id res chain seq x y z
N MET A 1 18.75 -13.04 1.84
CA MET A 1 18.16 -11.83 1.22
C MET A 1 18.13 -12.05 -0.28
N GLY A 2 16.95 -12.26 -0.86
CA GLY A 2 16.78 -12.61 -2.28
C GLY A 2 16.63 -11.40 -3.21
N VAL A 3 17.28 -10.27 -2.91
CA VAL A 3 17.16 -9.03 -3.68
C VAL A 3 18.55 -8.45 -3.87
N SER A 4 18.90 -8.07 -5.11
CA SER A 4 20.22 -7.52 -5.43
C SER A 4 20.42 -6.13 -4.81
N VAL A 5 21.68 -5.74 -4.63
CA VAL A 5 22.03 -4.40 -4.14
C VAL A 5 21.48 -3.30 -5.06
N PHE A 6 21.39 -3.59 -6.36
CA PHE A 6 20.84 -2.67 -7.36
C PHE A 6 19.33 -2.49 -7.20
N GLU A 7 18.57 -3.59 -7.13
CA GLU A 7 17.12 -3.56 -6.90
C GLU A 7 16.76 -2.92 -5.56
N THR A 8 17.58 -3.15 -4.53
CA THR A 8 17.41 -2.52 -3.21
C THR A 8 17.58 -1.00 -3.32
N LYS A 9 18.58 -0.51 -4.06
CA LYS A 9 18.79 0.93 -4.28
C LYS A 9 17.66 1.57 -5.08
N GLU A 10 17.16 0.91 -6.13
CA GLU A 10 16.02 1.41 -6.89
C GLU A 10 14.74 1.45 -6.06
N ALA A 11 14.50 0.43 -5.23
CA ALA A 11 13.36 0.39 -4.32
C ALA A 11 13.44 1.53 -3.29
N ILE A 12 14.62 1.76 -2.70
CA ILE A 12 14.85 2.87 -1.76
C ILE A 12 14.62 4.22 -2.44
N ALA A 13 15.18 4.44 -3.63
CA ALA A 13 14.98 5.69 -4.37
C ALA A 13 13.50 5.95 -4.68
N ARG A 14 12.75 4.89 -5.02
CA ARG A 14 11.31 4.98 -5.25
C ARG A 14 10.54 5.30 -3.97
N LEU A 15 10.89 4.65 -2.85
CA LEU A 15 10.27 4.90 -1.56
C LEU A 15 10.54 6.33 -1.06
N ILE A 16 11.73 6.88 -1.31
CA ILE A 16 12.05 8.29 -1.04
C ILE A 16 11.24 9.22 -1.95
N SER A 17 11.14 8.93 -3.25
CA SER A 17 10.33 9.75 -4.18
C SER A 17 8.82 9.76 -3.87
N LEU A 18 8.35 8.74 -3.15
CA LEU A 18 6.97 8.60 -2.70
C LEU A 18 6.77 9.15 -1.29
N GLU A 19 7.78 9.75 -0.67
CA GLU A 19 7.78 10.23 0.71
C GLU A 19 7.43 9.14 1.73
N LEU A 20 7.73 7.88 1.42
CA LEU A 20 7.56 6.71 2.30
C LEU A 20 8.79 6.47 3.18
N LEU A 21 9.96 6.94 2.72
CA LEU A 21 11.22 6.96 3.46
C LEU A 21 11.83 8.37 3.40
N GLU A 22 12.43 8.79 4.49
CA GLU A 22 13.29 9.96 4.59
C GLU A 22 14.73 9.49 4.85
N ASP A 23 15.70 10.14 4.20
CA ASP A 23 17.11 9.96 4.52
C ASP A 23 17.53 10.98 5.58
N HIS A 24 17.87 10.49 6.77
CA HIS A 24 18.46 11.28 7.84
C HIS A 24 19.91 10.84 8.03
N GLU A 25 20.85 11.63 7.50
CA GLU A 25 22.30 11.43 7.69
C GLU A 25 22.80 10.02 7.33
N GLY A 26 22.25 9.42 6.26
CA GLY A 26 22.59 8.07 5.82
C GLY A 26 21.80 6.95 6.51
N GLN A 27 20.84 7.29 7.37
CA GLN A 27 19.89 6.37 7.95
C GLN A 27 18.50 6.59 7.34
N LEU A 28 17.97 5.54 6.69
CA LEU A 28 16.62 5.55 6.15
C LEU A 28 15.59 5.41 7.27
N LYS A 29 14.78 6.44 7.47
CA LYS A 29 13.68 6.45 8.44
C LYS A 29 12.36 6.39 7.71
N ARG A 30 11.44 5.52 8.17
CA ARG A 30 10.07 5.51 7.66
C ARG A 30 9.36 6.78 8.07
N THR A 31 8.74 7.46 7.11
CA THR A 31 7.93 8.65 7.40
C THR A 31 6.66 8.25 8.15
N GLU A 32 6.13 9.19 8.95
CA GLU A 32 4.75 9.09 9.42
C GLU A 32 3.82 9.39 8.23
N PHE A 33 3.67 8.42 7.33
CA PHE A 33 2.88 8.56 6.11
C PHE A 33 1.45 9.02 6.44
N ASN A 34 1.24 10.33 6.34
CA ASN A 34 -0.02 10.98 6.54
C ASN A 34 -0.66 11.12 5.16
N VAL A 35 -1.95 10.77 5.07
CA VAL A 35 -2.71 10.87 3.82
C VAL A 35 -2.71 12.32 3.28
N SER A 36 -2.41 13.32 4.11
CA SER A 36 -2.20 14.71 3.72
C SER A 36 -0.94 14.96 2.88
N ALA A 37 0.10 14.12 2.97
CA ALA A 37 1.32 14.21 2.16
C ALA A 37 1.12 13.74 0.71
N LEU A 38 0.01 13.03 0.43
CA LEU A 38 -0.34 12.58 -0.93
C LEU A 38 -0.74 13.72 -1.88
N SER A 39 -0.90 14.96 -1.39
CA SER A 39 -1.20 16.11 -2.26
C SER A 39 -0.05 16.46 -3.19
N ASP A 40 1.19 16.23 -2.74
CA ASP A 40 2.40 16.72 -3.41
C ASP A 40 3.08 15.64 -4.25
N VAL A 41 2.76 14.35 -3.99
CA VAL A 41 3.24 13.23 -4.81
C VAL A 41 2.50 13.19 -6.15
N PRO A 42 3.21 13.17 -7.31
CA PRO A 42 2.57 13.09 -8.61
C PRO A 42 1.68 11.86 -8.72
N ALA A 43 0.44 12.05 -9.18
CA ALA A 43 -0.54 10.97 -9.34
C ALA A 43 -0.04 9.81 -10.23
N ALA A 44 0.90 10.09 -11.15
CA ALA A 44 1.54 9.06 -11.97
C ALA A 44 2.44 8.12 -11.15
N ALA A 45 3.25 8.66 -10.23
CA ALA A 45 4.12 7.87 -9.36
C ALA A 45 3.31 6.98 -8.41
N LEU A 46 2.22 7.52 -7.84
CA LEU A 46 1.30 6.75 -7.00
C LEU A 46 0.63 5.59 -7.76
N ARG A 47 0.20 5.83 -9.00
CA ARG A 47 -0.37 4.77 -9.85
C ARG A 47 0.64 3.68 -10.15
N GLU A 48 1.87 4.07 -10.48
CA GLU A 48 2.93 3.13 -10.82
C GLU A 48 3.34 2.28 -9.61
N HIS A 49 3.46 2.90 -8.44
CA HIS A 49 3.70 2.18 -7.19
C HIS A 49 2.57 1.17 -6.90
N ALA A 50 1.31 1.60 -7.02
CA ALA A 50 0.17 0.70 -6.80
C ALA A 50 0.19 -0.51 -7.75
N LYS A 51 0.54 -0.32 -9.02
CA LYS A 51 0.70 -1.43 -9.98
C LYS A 51 1.81 -2.39 -9.55
N GLN A 52 2.96 -1.88 -9.13
CA GLN A 52 4.08 -2.70 -8.67
C GLN A 52 3.69 -3.54 -7.44
N ILE A 53 2.93 -2.96 -6.51
CA ILE A 53 2.41 -3.68 -5.35
C ILE A 53 1.42 -4.78 -5.77
N LEU A 54 0.51 -4.49 -6.71
CA LEU A 54 -0.43 -5.48 -7.21
C LEU A 54 0.28 -6.64 -7.93
N ASN A 55 1.31 -6.35 -8.73
CA ASN A 55 2.12 -7.39 -9.37
C ASN A 55 2.84 -8.28 -8.36
N LYS A 56 3.39 -7.71 -7.27
CA LYS A 56 3.94 -8.49 -6.15
C LYS A 56 2.90 -9.39 -5.49
N GLY A 57 1.65 -8.93 -5.41
CA GLY A 57 0.55 -9.78 -4.95
C GLY A 57 0.25 -10.94 -5.89
N ILE A 58 0.35 -10.74 -7.21
CA ILE A 58 0.21 -11.81 -8.20
C ILE A 58 1.36 -12.81 -8.07
N GLU A 59 2.61 -12.35 -8.00
CA GLU A 59 3.79 -13.18 -7.76
C GLU A 59 3.63 -14.00 -6.48
N ALA A 60 3.18 -13.36 -5.40
CA ALA A 60 2.95 -14.00 -4.12
C ALA A 60 1.92 -15.13 -4.19
N LEU A 61 0.91 -15.08 -5.07
CA LEU A 61 -0.07 -16.17 -5.27
C LEU A 61 0.56 -17.45 -5.84
N GLU A 62 1.61 -17.29 -6.66
CA GLU A 62 2.32 -18.40 -7.30
C GLU A 62 3.45 -18.94 -6.42
N GLU A 63 4.13 -18.08 -5.66
CA GLU A 63 5.40 -18.42 -5.00
C GLU A 63 5.29 -18.73 -3.50
N GLN A 64 4.26 -18.23 -2.80
CA GLN A 64 4.12 -18.40 -1.35
C GLN A 64 3.17 -19.54 -0.99
N ASP A 65 3.25 -20.05 0.24
CA ASP A 65 2.24 -20.97 0.77
C ASP A 65 1.02 -20.19 1.28
N GLN A 66 -0.14 -20.86 1.37
CA GLN A 66 -1.37 -20.23 1.87
C GLN A 66 -1.24 -19.74 3.32
N SER A 67 -0.39 -20.38 4.15
CA SER A 67 -0.12 -19.95 5.52
C SER A 67 0.59 -18.59 5.61
N ASP A 68 1.29 -18.21 4.54
CA ASP A 68 2.18 -17.04 4.54
C ASP A 68 1.48 -15.81 3.97
N ARG A 69 0.24 -15.96 3.47
CA ARG A 69 -0.54 -14.89 2.84
C ARG A 69 -2.00 -14.89 3.26
N ASP A 70 -2.53 -13.70 3.58
CA ASP A 70 -3.96 -13.46 3.75
C ASP A 70 -4.48 -12.63 2.57
N MET A 71 -4.93 -13.32 1.52
CA MET A 71 -5.44 -12.73 0.29
C MET A 71 -6.91 -13.11 0.10
N THR A 72 -7.79 -12.39 0.78
CA THR A 72 -9.25 -12.57 0.69
C THR A 72 -9.91 -11.41 -0.07
N SER A 73 -11.02 -11.70 -0.73
CA SER A 73 -11.82 -10.69 -1.45
C SER A 73 -13.28 -10.73 -1.00
N ILE A 74 -13.89 -9.55 -0.91
CA ILE A 74 -15.31 -9.38 -0.54
C ILE A 74 -15.94 -8.47 -1.60
N THR A 75 -17.05 -8.94 -2.18
CA THR A 75 -17.88 -8.14 -3.08
C THR A 75 -19.16 -7.73 -2.35
N MET A 76 -19.47 -6.43 -2.36
CA MET A 76 -20.61 -5.86 -1.62
C MET A 76 -21.29 -4.75 -2.41
N ALA A 77 -22.61 -4.63 -2.23
CA ALA A 77 -23.35 -3.43 -2.61
C ALA A 77 -23.18 -2.38 -1.50
N ILE A 78 -22.87 -1.14 -1.86
CA ILE A 78 -22.56 -0.06 -0.92
C ILE A 78 -23.31 1.21 -1.27
N ASP A 79 -23.59 2.04 -0.27
CA ASP A 79 -23.96 3.44 -0.47
C ASP A 79 -22.69 4.27 -0.74
N PRO A 80 -22.53 4.88 -1.94
CA PRO A 80 -21.35 5.69 -2.26
C PRO A 80 -21.14 6.89 -1.32
N ALA A 81 -22.19 7.38 -0.66
CA ALA A 81 -22.08 8.47 0.32
C ALA A 81 -21.26 8.08 1.55
N LEU A 82 -21.13 6.78 1.84
CA LEU A 82 -20.35 6.25 2.96
C LEU A 82 -18.87 6.03 2.62
N LEU A 83 -18.46 6.18 1.35
CA LEU A 83 -17.06 5.99 0.92
C LEU A 83 -16.04 6.88 1.67
N PRO A 84 -16.32 8.17 1.97
CA PRO A 84 -15.39 8.98 2.74
C PRO A 84 -15.13 8.40 4.14
N GLU A 85 -16.15 7.88 4.80
CA GLU A 85 -16.03 7.29 6.13
C GLU A 85 -15.34 5.92 6.07
N ALA A 86 -15.71 5.07 5.10
CA ALA A 86 -15.05 3.79 4.86
C ALA A 86 -13.53 3.96 4.66
N LYS A 87 -13.09 5.00 3.94
CA LYS A 87 -11.66 5.31 3.76
C LYS A 87 -10.96 5.66 5.08
N LYS A 88 -11.64 6.36 6.01
CA LYS A 88 -11.08 6.64 7.34
C LYS A 88 -10.94 5.36 8.17
N ILE A 89 -11.94 4.49 8.13
CA ILE A 89 -11.90 3.19 8.81
C ILE A 89 -10.72 2.35 8.29
N ILE A 90 -10.57 2.25 6.98
CA ILE A 90 -9.44 1.54 6.35
C ILE A 90 -8.11 2.16 6.77
N LEU A 91 -8.00 3.50 6.80
CA LEU A 91 -6.79 4.20 7.25
C LEU A 91 -6.43 3.83 8.70
N GLN A 92 -7.40 3.89 9.61
CA GLN A 92 -7.19 3.56 11.02
C GLN A 92 -6.81 2.09 11.21
N PHE A 93 -7.47 1.18 10.47
CA PHE A 93 -7.15 -0.24 10.47
C PHE A 93 -5.71 -0.50 10.04
N ARG A 94 -5.27 0.04 8.90
CA ARG A 94 -3.88 -0.09 8.42
C ARG A 94 -2.88 0.40 9.46
N ARG A 95 -3.13 1.57 10.07
CA ARG A 95 -2.25 2.13 11.11
C ARG A 95 -2.17 1.22 12.34
N LYS A 96 -3.30 0.67 12.78
CA LYS A 96 -3.36 -0.27 13.91
C LYS A 96 -2.60 -1.56 13.59
N LEU A 97 -2.78 -2.11 12.39
CA LEU A 97 -2.11 -3.33 11.95
C LEU A 97 -0.59 -3.15 11.84
N CYS A 98 -0.11 -2.05 11.24
CA CYS A 98 1.32 -1.75 11.18
C CYS A 98 1.93 -1.67 12.59
N LYS A 99 1.31 -0.92 13.51
CA LYS A 99 1.80 -0.83 14.90
C LYS A 99 1.87 -2.19 15.60
N PHE A 100 0.95 -3.09 15.27
CA PHE A 100 0.92 -4.44 15.83
C PHE A 100 2.07 -5.31 15.28
N LEU A 101 2.25 -5.35 13.96
CA LEU A 101 3.25 -6.21 13.29
C LEU A 101 4.68 -5.69 13.42
N GLU A 102 4.87 -4.37 13.54
CA GLU A 102 6.20 -3.77 13.66
C GLU A 102 6.75 -3.78 15.10
N ASN A 103 6.06 -4.44 16.02
CA ASN A 103 6.47 -4.61 17.40
C ASN A 103 7.39 -5.83 17.55
N GLY A 104 8.49 -5.71 18.30
CA GLY A 104 9.46 -6.79 18.48
C GLY A 104 10.56 -6.87 17.40
N VAL A 105 11.06 -8.08 17.14
CA VAL A 105 12.17 -8.33 16.21
C VAL A 105 11.63 -8.50 14.79
N ARG A 106 12.06 -7.64 13.88
CA ARG A 106 11.57 -7.57 12.48
C ARG A 106 12.46 -8.41 11.58
N THR A 107 12.12 -9.68 11.38
CA THR A 107 12.90 -10.63 10.57
C THR A 107 12.43 -10.73 9.12
N GLU A 108 11.20 -10.29 8.83
CA GLU A 108 10.55 -10.45 7.54
C GLU A 108 9.89 -9.16 7.07
N VAL A 109 9.73 -9.02 5.75
CA VAL A 109 9.14 -7.84 5.12
C VAL A 109 7.85 -8.26 4.43
N TYR A 110 6.74 -7.71 4.88
CA TYR A 110 5.41 -7.93 4.31
C TYR A 110 4.85 -6.65 3.70
N VAL A 111 4.11 -6.81 2.61
CA VAL A 111 3.34 -5.74 1.98
C VAL A 111 1.87 -5.96 2.27
N PHE A 112 1.23 -5.00 2.95
CA PHE A 112 -0.21 -4.98 3.14
C PHE A 112 -0.85 -3.85 2.33
N SER A 113 -1.66 -4.20 1.33
CA SER A 113 -2.30 -3.22 0.43
C SER A 113 -3.80 -3.51 0.24
N PRO A 114 -4.67 -2.99 1.12
CA PRO A 114 -6.11 -3.16 0.97
C PRO A 114 -6.61 -2.36 -0.24
N SER A 115 -7.38 -3.01 -1.11
CA SER A 115 -7.88 -2.42 -2.35
C SER A 115 -9.40 -2.23 -2.30
N LEU A 116 -9.86 -0.98 -2.26
CA LEU A 116 -11.27 -0.62 -2.39
C LEU A 116 -11.49 0.17 -3.69
N PHE A 117 -12.11 -0.47 -4.67
CA PHE A 117 -12.41 0.11 -5.98
C PHE A 117 -13.80 -0.30 -6.44
N ARG A 118 -14.30 0.41 -7.44
CA ARG A 118 -15.61 0.13 -8.03
C ARG A 118 -15.48 -0.91 -9.13
N LEU A 119 -16.43 -1.86 -9.17
CA LEU A 119 -16.57 -2.83 -10.26
C LEU A 119 -17.51 -2.33 -11.37
N THR A 120 -18.20 -1.21 -11.15
CA THR A 120 -19.19 -0.65 -12.07
C THR A 120 -18.76 0.70 -12.63
N ASN A 121 -19.28 1.02 -13.82
CA ASN A 121 -19.11 2.34 -14.44
C ASN A 121 -19.81 3.43 -13.63
N LYS A 122 -19.39 4.68 -13.81
CA LYS A 122 -20.01 5.82 -13.11
C LYS A 122 -21.34 6.02 -13.83
N LEU A 123 -22.44 6.03 -13.09
CA LEU A 123 -23.70 6.41 -13.70
C LEU A 123 -23.52 7.84 -14.21
N GLU A 124 -23.60 8.02 -15.53
CA GLU A 124 -23.64 9.35 -16.11
C GLU A 124 -24.90 10.03 -15.58
N LYS A 125 -24.76 11.22 -14.99
CA LYS A 125 -25.93 12.04 -14.72
C LYS A 125 -26.52 12.39 -16.07
N LYS A 126 -27.63 11.76 -16.44
CA LYS A 126 -28.51 12.29 -17.49
C LYS A 126 -28.93 13.68 -17.01
N ILE A 127 -28.45 14.69 -17.72
CA ILE A 127 -28.94 16.08 -17.64
C ILE A 127 -30.35 16.09 -18.22
#